data_AF-A0A256GMG1-F1
#
_entry.id   AF-A0A256GMG1-F1
#
_cell.length_a   1.000
_cell.length_b   1.000
_cell.length_c   1.000
_cell.angle_alpha   90.00
_cell.angle_beta   90.00
_cell.angle_gamma   90.00
#
_symmetry.space_group_name_H-M   'P 1'
#
loop_
_entity.id
_entity.type
_entity.pdbx_description
1 polymer ?
#
loop_
_entity_poly.entity_id
_entity_poly.type
_entity_poly.pdbx_seq_one_letter_code
_entity_poly.pdbx_strand_id
1 'polypeptide(L)'
;MAINSALYTAADGRAEPQRAAPAIAEAARDRGAHVMTECAVRGIDTAGGKICGAVTERGYIKCQAVVLAGGAWSNLFLGNKGISLPQLKVMNSVLRTKPIEGGPEQAIWSSHFALRKRQDGGYTIASGHENVVPIVPKSFRYALDFLPALKKEWRSLNLRLGYRFLDEARLSNKWALDEPSPFEYNRVLDPKPNQRLSDNALSHVNPADAAPSTDDAGCSGTGDSCDPRPLW
;
A
#
# COMPACT_ATOMS: atom_id res chain seq x y z
N MET A 1 25.09 -10.99 -5.63
CA MET A 1 25.86 -9.73 -5.47
C MET A 1 26.11 -9.55 -4.00
N ALA A 2 27.26 -9.03 -3.56
CA ALA A 2 27.54 -8.83 -2.13
C ALA A 2 27.03 -7.44 -1.70
N ILE A 3 26.32 -7.37 -0.58
CA ILE A 3 26.02 -6.11 0.10
C ILE A 3 27.28 -5.65 0.83
N ASN A 4 27.86 -4.52 0.43
CA ASN A 4 29.14 -4.05 0.96
C ASN A 4 29.00 -3.17 2.22
N SER A 5 27.86 -2.47 2.35
CA SER A 5 27.54 -1.64 3.51
C SER A 5 26.04 -1.39 3.58
N ALA A 6 25.55 -1.03 4.77
CA ALA A 6 24.15 -0.73 5.01
C ALA A 6 23.99 0.45 5.99
N LEU A 7 22.88 1.17 5.87
CA LEU A 7 22.40 2.07 6.91
C LEU A 7 21.49 1.27 7.84
N TYR A 8 21.81 1.25 9.12
CA TYR A 8 21.00 0.54 10.13
C TYR A 8 20.23 1.53 11.00
N THR A 9 18.92 1.32 11.08
CA THR A 9 18.02 2.11 11.93
C THR A 9 17.43 1.21 12.99
N ALA A 10 18.00 1.22 14.20
CA ALA A 10 17.58 0.33 15.29
C ALA A 10 16.10 0.50 15.71
N ALA A 11 15.54 1.69 15.51
CA ALA A 11 14.15 2.00 15.84
C ALA A 11 13.14 1.53 14.77
N ASP A 12 13.59 1.05 13.60
CA ASP A 12 12.69 0.62 12.54
C ASP A 12 11.89 -0.62 12.96
N GLY A 13 10.57 -0.49 12.85
CA GLY A 13 9.60 -1.48 13.25
C GLY A 13 8.88 -2.13 12.07
N ARG A 14 8.19 -3.24 12.35
CA ARG A 14 7.53 -4.02 11.31
C ARG A 14 6.28 -4.70 11.89
N ALA A 15 5.12 -4.50 11.27
CA ALA A 15 3.85 -5.13 11.68
C ALA A 15 3.29 -6.07 10.60
N GLU A 16 2.54 -7.10 10.99
CA GLU A 16 1.80 -7.93 10.03
C GLU A 16 0.51 -7.20 9.61
N PRO A 17 0.33 -6.83 8.33
CA PRO A 17 -0.82 -6.02 7.91
C PRO A 17 -2.17 -6.68 8.23
N GLN A 18 -2.22 -8.01 8.12
CA GLN A 18 -3.40 -8.84 8.42
C GLN A 18 -3.76 -8.85 9.91
N ARG A 19 -2.89 -8.35 10.80
CA ARG A 19 -3.17 -8.19 12.23
C ARG A 19 -3.35 -6.72 12.60
N ALA A 20 -2.49 -5.84 12.07
CA ALA A 20 -2.48 -4.43 12.43
C ALA A 20 -3.78 -3.70 12.04
N ALA A 21 -4.26 -3.87 10.80
CA ALA A 21 -5.47 -3.19 10.34
C ALA A 21 -6.74 -3.66 11.09
N PRO A 22 -6.97 -4.98 11.28
CA PRO A 22 -8.07 -5.44 12.13
C PRO A 22 -7.98 -4.95 13.58
N ALA A 23 -6.78 -4.93 14.18
CA ALA A 23 -6.61 -4.44 15.55
C ALA A 23 -7.06 -2.97 15.71
N ILE A 24 -6.76 -2.12 14.73
CA ILE A 24 -7.24 -0.73 14.71
C ILE A 24 -8.77 -0.68 14.60
N ALA A 25 -9.36 -1.52 13.73
CA ALA A 25 -10.81 -1.58 13.55
C ALA A 25 -11.53 -2.05 14.81
N GLU A 26 -11.03 -3.07 15.50
CA GLU A 26 -11.59 -3.53 16.79
C GLU A 26 -11.45 -2.46 17.87
N ALA A 27 -10.27 -1.83 17.98
CA ALA A 27 -10.06 -0.75 18.95
C ALA A 27 -10.99 0.46 18.72
N ALA A 28 -11.43 0.70 17.48
CA ALA A 28 -12.45 1.68 17.16
C ALA A 28 -13.85 1.21 17.58
N ARG A 29 -14.20 -0.08 17.36
CA ARG A 29 -15.47 -0.65 17.82
C ARG A 29 -15.61 -0.62 19.34
N ASP A 30 -14.53 -0.92 20.07
CA ASP A 30 -14.50 -0.83 21.54
C ASP A 30 -14.79 0.58 22.05
N ARG A 31 -14.54 1.60 21.22
CA ARG A 31 -14.85 3.01 21.48
C ARG A 31 -16.19 3.47 20.89
N GLY A 32 -17.04 2.53 20.45
CA GLY A 32 -18.39 2.79 19.96
C GLY A 32 -18.50 3.04 18.46
N ALA A 33 -17.43 2.85 17.67
CA ALA A 33 -17.53 2.97 16.22
C ALA A 33 -18.26 1.75 15.62
N HIS A 34 -19.04 1.98 14.56
CA HIS A 34 -19.59 0.90 13.74
C HIS A 34 -18.68 0.65 12.54
N VAL A 35 -18.29 -0.60 12.33
CA VAL A 35 -17.50 -1.01 11.15
C VAL A 35 -18.35 -1.90 10.26
N MET A 36 -18.75 -1.38 9.11
CA MET A 36 -19.58 -2.07 8.14
C MET A 36 -18.72 -2.58 6.98
N THR A 37 -18.40 -3.87 6.97
CA THR A 37 -17.74 -4.52 5.82
C THR A 37 -18.76 -4.83 4.73
N GLU A 38 -18.30 -5.07 3.50
CA GLU A 38 -19.18 -5.34 2.35
C GLU A 38 -20.29 -4.28 2.19
N CYS A 39 -19.91 -3.01 2.39
CA CYS A 39 -20.81 -1.85 2.36
C CYS A 39 -20.14 -0.72 1.55
N ALA A 40 -20.41 -0.67 0.26
CA ALA A 40 -19.92 0.35 -0.66
C ALA A 40 -20.67 1.66 -0.47
N VAL A 41 -19.92 2.75 -0.34
CA VAL A 41 -20.46 4.12 -0.40
C VAL A 41 -20.62 4.51 -1.86
N ARG A 42 -21.87 4.81 -2.27
CA ARG A 42 -22.20 5.26 -3.63
C ARG A 42 -21.87 6.73 -3.82
N GLY A 43 -22.04 7.54 -2.77
CA GLY A 43 -21.66 8.96 -2.81
C GLY A 43 -22.06 9.71 -1.56
N ILE A 44 -21.78 11.01 -1.56
CA ILE A 44 -22.01 11.91 -0.43
C ILE A 44 -23.17 12.83 -0.76
N ASP A 45 -24.11 12.91 0.15
CA ASP A 45 -25.26 13.79 0.09
C ASP A 45 -24.93 15.14 0.74
N THR A 46 -25.37 16.23 0.10
CA THR A 46 -25.10 17.59 0.55
C THR A 46 -26.33 18.47 0.43
N ALA A 47 -26.65 19.23 1.48
CA ALA A 47 -27.72 20.21 1.52
C ALA A 47 -27.15 21.59 1.88
N GLY A 48 -27.49 22.63 1.10
CA GLY A 48 -26.99 23.99 1.35
C GLY A 48 -25.45 24.10 1.38
N GLY A 49 -24.76 23.29 0.58
CA GLY A 49 -23.29 23.24 0.53
C GLY A 49 -22.62 22.50 1.70
N LYS A 50 -23.39 21.89 2.61
CA LYS A 50 -22.89 21.10 3.75
C LYS A 50 -23.19 19.62 3.57
N ILE A 51 -22.30 18.76 4.09
CA ILE A 51 -22.54 17.31 4.13
C ILE A 51 -23.71 17.02 5.09
N CYS A 52 -24.66 16.21 4.62
CA CYS A 52 -25.79 15.74 5.44
C CYS A 52 -25.87 14.22 5.55
N GLY A 53 -25.16 13.48 4.69
CA GLY A 53 -25.03 12.04 4.82
C GLY A 53 -24.21 11.39 3.73
N ALA A 54 -24.12 10.06 3.81
CA ALA A 54 -23.54 9.20 2.80
C ALA A 54 -24.59 8.18 2.33
N VAL A 55 -24.72 8.02 1.02
CA VAL A 55 -25.56 6.98 0.42
C VAL A 55 -24.71 5.74 0.24
N THR A 56 -25.16 4.62 0.77
CA THR A 56 -24.48 3.32 0.65
C THR A 56 -25.41 2.31 0.00
N GLU A 57 -24.85 1.19 -0.44
CA GLU A 57 -25.65 0.06 -0.94
C GLU A 57 -26.61 -0.52 0.12
N ARG A 58 -26.36 -0.27 1.42
CA ARG A 58 -27.18 -0.72 2.54
C ARG A 58 -28.09 0.37 3.11
N GLY A 59 -28.22 1.49 2.40
CA GLY A 59 -29.06 2.61 2.79
C GLY A 59 -28.28 3.86 3.18
N TYR A 60 -29.01 4.84 3.70
CA TYR A 60 -28.50 6.17 4.01
C TYR A 60 -27.89 6.23 5.42
N ILE A 61 -26.71 6.83 5.54
CA ILE A 61 -26.07 7.12 6.81
C ILE A 61 -26.03 8.64 7.00
N LYS A 62 -26.83 9.14 7.96
CA LYS A 62 -26.84 10.57 8.31
C LYS A 62 -25.55 10.95 9.02
N CYS A 63 -24.84 11.95 8.51
CA CYS A 63 -23.61 12.45 9.11
C CYS A 63 -23.33 13.91 8.68
N GLN A 64 -22.49 14.61 9.44
CA GLN A 64 -22.12 16.01 9.16
C GLN A 64 -20.72 16.15 8.56
N ALA A 65 -19.93 15.07 8.59
CA ALA A 65 -18.56 15.03 8.11
C ALA A 65 -18.25 13.64 7.56
N VAL A 66 -17.35 13.60 6.57
CA VAL A 66 -16.87 12.37 5.92
C VAL A 66 -15.38 12.49 5.68
N VAL A 67 -14.66 11.40 5.92
CA VAL A 67 -13.24 11.25 5.56
C VAL A 67 -13.15 10.24 4.42
N LEU A 68 -12.56 10.63 3.29
CA LEU A 68 -12.30 9.72 2.19
C LEU A 68 -11.00 8.96 2.42
N ALA A 69 -11.11 7.72 2.87
CA ALA A 69 -10.00 6.78 3.04
C ALA A 69 -10.03 5.65 1.98
N GLY A 70 -10.43 5.96 0.75
CA GLY A 70 -10.70 4.98 -0.31
C GLY A 70 -9.48 4.42 -1.04
N GLY A 71 -8.26 4.80 -0.66
CA GLY A 71 -7.02 4.35 -1.29
C GLY A 71 -7.06 4.50 -2.83
N ALA A 72 -6.80 3.40 -3.55
CA ALA A 72 -6.79 3.35 -5.01
C ALA A 72 -8.12 3.78 -5.68
N TRP A 73 -9.24 3.77 -4.93
CA TRP A 73 -10.57 4.15 -5.41
C TRP A 73 -10.89 5.63 -5.23
N SER A 74 -10.11 6.38 -4.45
CA SER A 74 -10.39 7.77 -4.09
C SER A 74 -10.58 8.68 -5.31
N ASN A 75 -9.73 8.55 -6.32
CA ASN A 75 -9.87 9.33 -7.55
C ASN A 75 -11.19 9.04 -8.29
N LEU A 76 -11.59 7.78 -8.38
CA LEU A 76 -12.84 7.40 -9.05
C LEU A 76 -14.05 7.94 -8.27
N PHE A 77 -14.04 7.81 -6.95
CA PHE A 77 -15.09 8.32 -6.07
C PHE A 77 -15.28 9.83 -6.20
N LEU A 78 -14.18 10.59 -6.10
CA LEU A 78 -14.21 12.05 -6.22
C LEU A 78 -14.60 12.52 -7.63
N GLY A 79 -14.24 11.75 -8.65
CA GLY A 79 -14.65 11.98 -10.03
C GLY A 79 -16.17 12.06 -10.19
N ASN A 80 -16.93 11.25 -9.45
CA ASN A 80 -18.40 11.32 -9.48
C ASN A 80 -18.93 12.69 -9.05
N LYS A 81 -18.29 13.32 -8.05
CA LYS A 81 -18.60 14.68 -7.59
C LYS A 81 -17.91 15.79 -8.39
N GLY A 82 -17.16 15.45 -9.45
CA GLY A 82 -16.40 16.40 -10.26
C GLY A 82 -15.15 16.97 -9.56
N ILE A 83 -14.71 16.36 -8.47
CA ILE A 83 -13.50 16.77 -7.74
C ILE A 83 -12.29 16.07 -8.37
N SER A 84 -11.27 16.85 -8.71
CA SER A 84 -10.02 16.31 -9.28
C SER A 84 -9.04 15.91 -8.18
N LEU A 85 -8.54 14.68 -8.21
CA LEU A 85 -7.48 14.19 -7.33
C LEU A 85 -6.41 13.51 -8.20
N PRO A 86 -5.26 14.15 -8.49
CA PRO A 86 -4.21 13.55 -9.31
C PRO A 86 -3.62 12.30 -8.64
N GLN A 87 -4.18 11.13 -8.95
CA GLN A 87 -3.81 9.83 -8.39
C GLN A 87 -3.89 8.78 -9.50
N LEU A 88 -2.78 8.07 -9.70
CA LEU A 88 -2.66 6.91 -10.58
C LEU A 88 -2.33 5.67 -9.76
N LYS A 89 -2.69 4.49 -10.27
CA LYS A 89 -2.45 3.22 -9.60
C LYS A 89 -1.09 2.66 -10.03
N VAL A 90 -0.29 2.25 -9.06
CA VAL A 90 0.98 1.55 -9.26
C VAL A 90 0.83 0.14 -8.71
N MET A 91 1.37 -0.84 -9.42
CA MET A 91 1.34 -2.23 -9.01
C MET A 91 2.75 -2.70 -8.64
N ASN A 92 2.85 -3.26 -7.43
CA ASN A 92 4.02 -3.99 -6.98
C ASN A 92 3.64 -5.44 -6.69
N SER A 93 4.57 -6.35 -7.00
CA SER A 93 4.41 -7.78 -6.75
C SER A 93 5.31 -8.17 -5.59
N VAL A 94 4.76 -8.99 -4.71
CA VAL A 94 5.46 -9.51 -3.53
C VAL A 94 5.27 -11.02 -3.50
N LEU A 95 6.31 -11.74 -3.06
CA LEU A 95 6.26 -13.18 -2.83
C LEU A 95 6.33 -13.47 -1.33
N ARG A 96 5.80 -14.63 -0.94
CA ARG A 96 5.91 -15.15 0.42
C ARG A 96 6.59 -16.51 0.38
N THR A 97 7.59 -16.68 1.24
CA THR A 97 8.25 -17.97 1.42
C THR A 97 7.54 -18.79 2.50
N LYS A 98 7.83 -20.10 2.52
CA LYS A 98 7.67 -20.92 3.74
C LYS A 98 8.63 -20.44 4.84
N PRO A 99 8.47 -20.89 6.09
CA PRO A 99 9.44 -20.61 7.14
C PRO A 99 10.85 -21.07 6.76
N ILE A 100 11.87 -20.25 7.07
CA ILE A 100 13.28 -20.54 6.78
C ILE A 100 14.08 -20.25 8.05
N GLU A 101 14.84 -21.24 8.51
CA GLU A 101 15.77 -21.10 9.64
C GLU A 101 17.08 -20.42 9.22
N GLY A 102 17.68 -19.64 10.12
CA GLY A 102 18.98 -19.00 9.88
C GLY A 102 18.98 -17.85 8.88
N GLY A 103 17.81 -17.35 8.46
CA GLY A 103 17.69 -16.13 7.65
C GLY A 103 17.84 -14.84 8.48
N PRO A 104 17.89 -13.66 7.83
CA PRO A 104 18.07 -12.39 8.52
C PRO A 104 16.88 -12.06 9.42
N GLU A 105 17.16 -11.54 10.61
CA GLU A 105 16.13 -11.05 11.51
C GLU A 105 15.63 -9.66 11.12
N GLN A 106 16.51 -8.82 10.57
CA GLN A 106 16.21 -7.44 10.19
C GLN A 106 15.41 -7.38 8.87
N ALA A 107 14.70 -6.28 8.67
CA ALA A 107 14.20 -5.94 7.33
C ALA A 107 15.37 -5.37 6.52
N ILE A 108 15.51 -5.82 5.28
CA ILE A 108 16.57 -5.39 4.37
C ILE A 108 15.93 -4.76 3.15
N TRP A 109 16.42 -3.60 2.74
CA TRP A 109 16.09 -3.00 1.46
C TRP A 109 17.36 -2.71 0.68
N SER A 110 17.33 -3.03 -0.61
CA SER A 110 18.37 -2.71 -1.59
C SER A 110 17.71 -2.23 -2.89
N SER A 111 18.51 -1.81 -3.88
CA SER A 111 18.00 -1.48 -5.22
C SER A 111 17.39 -2.68 -5.96
N HIS A 112 17.69 -3.91 -5.56
CA HIS A 112 17.26 -5.12 -6.27
C HIS A 112 16.10 -5.83 -5.56
N PHE A 113 16.13 -5.88 -4.24
CA PHE A 113 15.09 -6.54 -3.45
C PHE A 113 14.83 -5.81 -2.13
N ALA A 114 13.62 -6.02 -1.61
CA ALA A 114 13.26 -5.79 -0.23
C ALA A 114 12.88 -7.13 0.40
N LEU A 115 13.38 -7.38 1.60
CA LEU A 115 13.19 -8.62 2.35
C LEU A 115 12.74 -8.28 3.76
N ARG A 116 11.73 -9.00 4.25
CA ARG A 116 11.30 -8.87 5.64
C ARG A 116 10.85 -10.22 6.19
N LYS A 117 11.40 -10.61 7.34
CA LYS A 117 10.90 -11.76 8.11
C LYS A 117 9.51 -11.47 8.65
N ARG A 118 8.66 -12.48 8.56
CA ARG A 118 7.27 -12.51 9.03
C ARG A 118 7.19 -13.22 10.36
N GLN A 119 6.12 -12.97 11.11
CA GLN A 119 5.90 -13.63 12.40
C GLN A 119 5.77 -15.16 12.31
N ASP A 120 5.37 -15.70 11.16
CA ASP A 120 5.30 -17.15 10.93
C ASP A 120 6.66 -17.79 10.59
N GLY A 121 7.75 -17.02 10.66
CA GLY A 121 9.10 -17.47 10.32
C GLY A 121 9.42 -17.47 8.82
N GLY A 122 8.43 -17.18 7.95
CA GLY A 122 8.66 -16.98 6.52
C GLY A 122 9.13 -15.56 6.20
N TYR A 123 9.33 -15.28 4.91
CA TYR A 123 9.77 -13.98 4.41
C TYR A 123 8.80 -13.42 3.38
N THR A 124 8.60 -12.10 3.42
CA THR A 124 8.02 -11.33 2.31
C THR A 124 9.17 -10.75 1.51
N ILE A 125 9.17 -10.99 0.19
CA ILE A 125 10.21 -10.50 -0.71
C ILE A 125 9.55 -9.72 -1.85
N ALA A 126 10.11 -8.57 -2.20
CA ALA A 126 9.62 -7.71 -3.27
C ALA A 126 10.79 -7.12 -4.06
N SER A 127 10.54 -6.58 -5.25
CA SER A 127 11.54 -5.75 -5.93
C SER A 127 11.79 -4.49 -5.12
N GLY A 128 13.06 -4.08 -5.01
CA GLY A 128 13.46 -2.87 -4.28
C GLY A 128 13.23 -1.57 -5.04
N HIS A 129 13.08 -1.64 -6.36
CA HIS A 129 13.05 -0.46 -7.23
C HIS A 129 11.98 -0.53 -8.33
N GLU A 130 11.66 -1.72 -8.86
CA GLU A 130 10.81 -1.84 -10.05
C GLU A 130 9.33 -1.78 -9.70
N ASN A 131 8.62 -0.82 -10.32
CA ASN A 131 7.19 -0.62 -10.17
C ASN A 131 6.48 -0.77 -11.51
N VAL A 132 5.37 -1.52 -11.56
CA VAL A 132 4.56 -1.62 -12.79
C VAL A 132 3.52 -0.50 -12.80
N VAL A 133 3.56 0.33 -13.84
CA VAL A 133 2.64 1.45 -14.01
C VAL A 133 1.83 1.27 -15.29
N PRO A 134 0.56 0.84 -15.21
CA PRO A 134 -0.31 0.78 -16.36
C PRO A 134 -0.52 2.18 -16.96
N ILE A 135 -0.38 2.29 -18.28
CA ILE A 135 -0.85 3.48 -19.02
C ILE A 135 -2.36 3.36 -19.15
N VAL A 136 -3.08 4.33 -18.59
CA VAL A 136 -4.56 4.39 -18.57
C VAL A 136 -5.03 5.76 -19.08
N PRO A 137 -6.32 5.95 -19.42
CA PRO A 137 -6.80 7.25 -19.90
C PRO A 137 -6.44 8.42 -18.97
N LYS A 138 -6.49 8.18 -17.65
CA LYS A 138 -6.13 9.18 -16.64
C LYS A 138 -4.63 9.52 -16.61
N SER A 139 -3.74 8.67 -17.13
CA SER A 139 -2.32 8.99 -17.28
C SER A 139 -2.12 10.22 -18.16
N PHE A 140 -2.94 10.39 -19.19
CA PHE A 140 -2.91 11.56 -20.06
C PHE A 140 -3.55 12.78 -19.39
N ARG A 141 -4.66 12.58 -18.68
CA ARG A 141 -5.34 13.65 -17.93
C ARG A 141 -4.43 14.32 -16.90
N TYR A 142 -3.63 13.52 -16.17
CA TYR A 142 -2.73 14.00 -15.12
C TYR A 142 -1.27 14.08 -15.56
N ALA A 143 -0.98 14.07 -16.87
CA ALA A 143 0.39 13.98 -17.38
C ALA A 143 1.29 15.11 -16.85
N LEU A 144 0.78 16.35 -16.82
CA LEU A 144 1.53 17.50 -16.31
C LEU A 144 1.72 17.47 -14.79
N ASP A 145 0.73 16.95 -14.05
CA ASP A 145 0.82 16.79 -12.59
C ASP A 145 1.94 15.80 -12.23
N PHE A 146 2.11 14.74 -13.02
CA PHE A 146 3.08 13.68 -12.76
C PHE A 146 4.42 13.83 -13.51
N LEU A 147 4.58 14.82 -14.39
CA LEU A 147 5.81 15.01 -15.15
C LEU A 147 7.07 15.17 -14.27
N PRO A 148 7.04 15.92 -13.15
CA PRO A 148 8.21 16.02 -12.27
C PRO A 148 8.57 14.69 -11.59
N ALA A 149 7.56 13.92 -11.17
CA ALA A 149 7.75 12.61 -10.55
C ALA A 149 8.29 11.60 -11.58
N LEU A 150 7.71 11.59 -12.79
CA LEU A 150 8.17 10.76 -13.89
C LEU A 150 9.63 11.05 -14.22
N LYS A 151 10.05 12.33 -14.30
CA LYS A 151 11.45 12.69 -14.58
C LYS A 151 12.43 12.14 -13.52
N LYS A 152 12.04 12.16 -12.24
CA LYS A 152 12.87 11.66 -11.14
C LYS A 152 12.94 10.13 -11.11
N GLU A 153 11.82 9.48 -11.38
CA GLU A 153 11.63 8.04 -11.17
C GLU A 153 11.63 7.22 -12.47
N TRP A 154 11.91 7.80 -13.64
CA TRP A 154 11.70 7.10 -14.93
C TRP A 154 12.41 5.75 -15.07
N ARG A 155 13.52 5.53 -14.34
CA ARG A 155 14.27 4.27 -14.32
C ARG A 155 13.63 3.19 -13.43
N SER A 156 12.79 3.59 -12.48
CA SER A 156 12.07 2.71 -11.54
C SER A 156 10.68 2.32 -12.06
N LEU A 157 10.18 3.03 -13.08
CA LEU A 157 8.83 2.85 -13.63
C LEU A 157 8.82 1.99 -14.90
N ASN A 158 8.24 0.80 -14.79
CA ASN A 158 7.91 -0.05 -15.92
C ASN A 158 6.53 0.33 -16.46
N LEU A 159 6.49 1.31 -17.37
CA LEU A 159 5.25 1.72 -18.05
C LEU A 159 4.71 0.55 -18.90
N ARG A 160 3.44 0.18 -18.70
CA ARG A 160 2.80 -0.94 -19.39
C ARG A 160 1.52 -0.50 -20.09
N LEU A 161 1.47 -0.66 -21.41
CA LEU A 161 0.21 -0.61 -22.14
C LEU A 161 -0.43 -2.00 -22.15
N GLY A 162 -1.72 -2.09 -21.83
CA GLY A 162 -2.43 -3.36 -21.80
C GLY A 162 -3.93 -3.18 -21.57
N TYR A 163 -4.64 -4.30 -21.35
CA TYR A 163 -6.10 -4.31 -21.22
C TYR A 163 -6.65 -3.43 -20.08
N ARG A 164 -5.83 -3.11 -19.07
CA ARG A 164 -6.19 -2.14 -18.02
C ARG A 164 -6.58 -0.77 -18.57
N PHE A 165 -6.02 -0.35 -19.71
CA PHE A 165 -6.46 0.88 -20.36
C PHE A 165 -7.94 0.80 -20.75
N LEU A 166 -8.35 -0.32 -21.36
CA LEU A 166 -9.73 -0.55 -21.79
C LEU A 166 -10.68 -0.71 -20.59
N ASP A 167 -10.25 -1.43 -19.55
CA ASP A 167 -10.99 -1.54 -18.30
C ASP A 167 -11.29 -0.14 -17.72
N GLU A 168 -10.26 0.70 -17.59
CA GLU A 168 -10.43 2.05 -17.02
C GLU A 168 -11.15 3.03 -17.95
N ALA A 169 -11.07 2.84 -19.26
CA ALA A 169 -11.84 3.63 -20.23
C ALA A 169 -13.35 3.29 -20.18
N ARG A 170 -13.69 2.05 -19.84
CA ARG A 170 -15.09 1.58 -19.73
C ARG A 170 -15.72 1.86 -18.37
N LEU A 171 -14.92 2.09 -17.34
CA LEU A 171 -15.43 2.44 -16.02
C LEU A 171 -16.12 3.81 -16.06
N SER A 172 -17.42 3.83 -15.78
CA SER A 172 -18.14 5.09 -15.63
C SER A 172 -17.56 5.90 -14.47
N ASN A 173 -17.32 7.18 -14.72
CA ASN A 173 -16.90 8.15 -13.71
C ASN A 173 -18.08 8.98 -13.17
N LYS A 174 -19.31 8.67 -13.59
CA LYS A 174 -20.55 9.32 -13.19
C LYS A 174 -21.64 8.28 -12.95
N TRP A 175 -22.32 8.37 -11.83
CA TRP A 175 -23.45 7.53 -11.49
C TRP A 175 -24.39 8.25 -10.51
N ALA A 176 -25.67 7.90 -10.56
CA ALA A 176 -26.67 8.35 -9.61
C ALA A 176 -26.54 7.60 -8.27
N LEU A 177 -27.06 8.17 -7.17
CA LEU A 177 -26.87 7.57 -5.83
C LEU A 177 -27.82 6.40 -5.56
N ASP A 178 -28.88 6.26 -6.35
CA ASP A 178 -29.87 5.19 -6.28
C ASP A 178 -29.48 3.95 -7.11
N GLU A 179 -28.50 4.05 -8.01
CA GLU A 179 -27.96 2.93 -8.78
C GLU A 179 -26.68 2.32 -8.17
N PRO A 180 -26.36 1.04 -8.45
CA PRO A 180 -25.14 0.44 -7.97
C PRO A 180 -23.88 1.12 -8.52
N SER A 181 -22.95 1.45 -7.64
CA SER A 181 -21.69 2.11 -7.98
C SER A 181 -20.62 1.11 -8.46
N PRO A 182 -19.56 1.56 -9.16
CA PRO A 182 -18.41 0.71 -9.52
C PRO A 182 -17.79 -0.08 -8.35
N PHE A 183 -17.94 0.42 -7.12
CA PHE A 183 -17.39 -0.20 -5.91
C PHE A 183 -18.18 -1.42 -5.44
N GLU A 184 -19.42 -1.61 -5.90
CA GLU A 184 -20.23 -2.80 -5.62
C GLU A 184 -19.78 -3.98 -6.49
N TYR A 185 -19.33 -3.70 -7.72
CA TYR A 185 -18.83 -4.71 -8.67
C TYR A 185 -17.35 -5.06 -8.46
N ASN A 186 -16.55 -4.08 -8.03
CA ASN A 186 -15.11 -4.27 -7.80
C ASN A 186 -14.68 -3.63 -6.47
N ARG A 187 -14.85 -4.41 -5.39
CA ARG A 187 -14.55 -3.98 -4.01
C ARG A 187 -13.06 -4.01 -3.73
N VAL A 188 -12.41 -5.12 -4.08
CA VAL A 188 -11.01 -5.40 -3.77
C VAL A 188 -10.18 -5.31 -5.04
N LEU A 189 -9.22 -4.38 -5.05
CA LEU A 189 -8.26 -4.28 -6.13
C LEU A 189 -7.22 -5.39 -6.00
N ASP A 190 -7.47 -6.52 -6.67
CA ASP A 190 -6.57 -7.68 -6.68
C ASP A 190 -5.98 -7.91 -8.10
N PRO A 191 -4.95 -7.16 -8.50
CA PRO A 191 -4.31 -7.36 -9.79
C PRO A 191 -3.46 -8.64 -9.79
N LYS A 192 -3.42 -9.33 -10.92
CA LYS A 192 -2.52 -10.48 -11.10
C LYS A 192 -1.06 -10.05 -10.88
N PRO A 193 -0.32 -10.73 -9.99
CA PRO A 193 1.07 -10.39 -9.73
C PRO A 193 1.96 -10.66 -10.96
N ASN A 194 3.02 -9.88 -11.08
CA ASN A 194 4.06 -10.06 -12.08
C ASN A 194 5.11 -11.04 -11.56
N GLN A 195 5.02 -12.29 -12.02
CA GLN A 195 5.93 -13.37 -11.62
C GLN A 195 7.38 -13.02 -11.95
N ARG A 196 7.66 -12.50 -13.15
CA ARG A 196 9.02 -12.15 -13.56
C ARG A 196 9.70 -11.15 -12.61
N LEU A 197 8.97 -10.17 -12.09
CA LEU A 197 9.52 -9.23 -11.10
C LEU A 197 9.80 -9.90 -9.76
N SER A 198 8.92 -10.81 -9.36
CA SER A 198 9.05 -11.56 -8.11
C SER A 198 10.24 -12.53 -8.18
N ASP A 199 10.39 -13.24 -9.29
CA ASP A 199 11.50 -14.16 -9.56
C ASP A 199 12.83 -13.41 -9.66
N ASN A 200 12.83 -12.23 -10.30
CA ASN A 200 14.01 -11.38 -10.37
C ASN A 200 14.42 -10.87 -8.97
N ALA A 201 13.47 -10.43 -8.15
CA ALA A 201 13.78 -10.03 -6.77
C ALA A 201 14.35 -11.21 -5.96
N LEU A 202 13.75 -12.39 -6.09
CA LEU A 202 14.20 -13.60 -5.40
C LEU A 202 15.61 -14.03 -5.82
N SER A 203 15.95 -13.96 -7.10
CA SER A 203 17.28 -14.37 -7.60
C SER A 203 18.43 -13.51 -7.07
N HIS A 204 18.13 -12.30 -6.59
CA HIS A 204 19.10 -11.39 -5.99
C HIS A 204 19.25 -11.56 -4.47
N VAL A 205 18.37 -12.33 -3.83
CA VAL A 205 18.49 -12.62 -2.40
C VAL A 205 19.55 -13.71 -2.20
N ASN A 206 20.72 -13.31 -1.70
CA ASN A 206 21.76 -14.26 -1.32
C ASN A 206 21.57 -14.68 0.15
N PRO A 207 21.62 -15.98 0.49
CA PRO A 207 21.64 -16.42 1.88
C PRO A 207 22.70 -15.75 2.76
N ALA A 208 23.83 -15.32 2.17
CA ALA A 208 24.91 -14.63 2.88
C ALA A 208 24.63 -13.15 3.20
N ASP A 209 23.64 -12.52 2.55
CA ASP A 209 23.22 -11.13 2.86
C ASP A 209 22.48 -11.04 4.22
N ALA A 210 22.42 -12.17 4.96
CA ALA A 210 21.74 -12.34 6.23
C ALA A 210 22.60 -12.01 7.47
N ALA A 211 23.89 -11.73 7.31
CA ALA A 211 24.78 -11.47 8.44
C ALA A 211 25.15 -9.98 8.49
N PRO A 212 24.73 -9.22 9.51
CA PRO A 212 25.49 -8.04 9.88
C PRO A 212 26.86 -8.54 10.38
N SER A 213 27.94 -8.20 9.68
CA SER A 213 29.27 -8.24 10.29
C SER A 213 29.25 -7.27 11.46
N THR A 214 29.19 -7.80 12.67
CA THR A 214 29.45 -7.05 13.90
C THR A 214 30.95 -6.76 13.95
N ASP A 215 31.39 -5.81 13.12
CA ASP A 215 32.62 -5.08 13.41
C ASP A 215 32.19 -3.88 14.25
N ASP A 216 32.31 -4.07 15.57
CA ASP A 216 32.30 -3.01 16.56
C ASP A 216 33.43 -2.01 16.22
N ALA A 217 33.14 -1.06 15.33
CA ALA A 217 33.91 0.17 15.24
C ALA A 217 33.54 1.01 16.46
N GLY A 218 34.32 0.83 17.52
CA GLY A 218 34.09 1.37 18.85
C GLY A 218 33.73 2.86 18.88
N CYS A 219 32.66 3.16 19.60
CA CYS A 219 32.53 4.40 20.35
C CYS A 219 32.52 4.02 21.83
N SER A 220 33.70 4.00 22.43
CA SER A 220 33.87 4.01 23.87
C SER A 220 33.41 5.36 24.41
N GLY A 221 32.25 5.36 25.08
CA GLY A 221 31.68 6.52 25.73
C GLY A 221 30.71 6.07 26.82
N THR A 222 31.21 6.06 28.05
CA THR A 222 30.55 5.70 29.31
C THR A 222 29.20 6.40 29.54
N GLY A 223 28.22 5.69 30.12
CA GLY A 223 27.14 6.32 30.90
C GLY A 223 25.76 5.65 30.84
N ASP A 224 25.47 4.89 31.89
CA ASP A 224 24.18 4.76 32.58
C ASP A 224 22.96 4.06 31.94
N SER A 225 22.73 2.85 32.47
CA SER A 225 21.47 2.19 32.86
C SER A 225 20.15 2.61 32.21
N CYS A 226 19.52 1.67 31.50
CA CYS A 226 18.06 1.58 31.44
C CYS A 226 17.61 0.12 31.24
N ASP A 227 17.04 -0.44 32.30
CA ASP A 227 16.38 -1.75 32.40
C ASP A 227 15.00 -1.72 31.70
N PRO A 228 14.69 -2.62 30.74
CA PRO A 228 13.35 -2.76 30.22
C PRO A 228 12.64 -3.97 30.85
N ARG A 229 11.76 -3.69 31.81
CA ARG A 229 10.67 -4.61 32.20
C ARG A 229 9.68 -4.80 31.04
N PRO A 230 9.00 -5.96 30.97
CA PRO A 230 8.12 -6.29 29.85
C PRO A 230 6.81 -5.52 29.91
N LEU A 231 6.42 -4.92 28.78
CA LEU A 231 5.08 -4.43 28.54
C LEU A 231 4.45 -5.30 27.46
N TRP A 232 3.53 -6.17 27.90
CA TRP A 232 2.42 -6.82 27.17
C TRP A 232 2.73 -7.52 25.83
#